data_AF-A0A183DH47-F1
#
_entry.id   AF-A0A183DH47-F1
#
_cell.length_a   1.000
_cell.length_b   1.000
_cell.length_c   1.000
_cell.angle_alpha   90.00
_cell.angle_beta   90.00
_cell.angle_gamma   90.00
#
_symmetry.space_group_name_H-M   'P 1'
#
loop_
_entity.id
_entity.type
_entity.pdbx_description
1 polymer ?
#
loop_
_entity_poly.entity_id
_entity_poly.type
_entity_poly.pdbx_seq_one_letter_code
_entity_poly.pdbx_strand_id
1 'polypeptide(L)'
;MTPLALVKLAAQCAEYYQEAQKQMQRDALRGLFDKEWTNTVTGKALGLSALAQYHQAMANADAKDIGEQLSRLTESQSLMQQAMNYLPHGTFDAQQAIIQKAYSTAKKDNDFIVNFGSIFFF
;
A
#
# COMPACT_ATOMS: atom_id res chain seq x y z
N MET A 1 2.81 14.92 -12.74
CA MET A 1 3.88 14.18 -12.04
C MET A 1 3.88 12.76 -12.59
N THR A 2 5.03 12.17 -12.92
CA THR A 2 5.06 10.81 -13.50
C THR A 2 4.74 9.75 -12.45
N PRO A 3 4.08 8.62 -12.79
CA PRO A 3 3.74 7.56 -11.84
C PRO A 3 4.97 7.03 -11.08
N LEU A 4 6.12 6.93 -11.77
CA LEU A 4 7.39 6.51 -11.17
C LEU A 4 7.90 7.49 -10.09
N ALA A 5 7.66 8.78 -10.25
CA ALA A 5 8.02 9.77 -9.23
C ALA A 5 7.15 9.63 -7.98
N LEU A 6 5.86 9.27 -8.14
CA LEU A 6 4.96 8.98 -7.01
C LEU A 6 5.39 7.72 -6.24
N VAL A 7 5.81 6.66 -6.94
CA VAL A 7 6.38 5.45 -6.30
C VAL A 7 7.55 5.82 -5.41
N LYS A 8 8.55 6.51 -5.97
CA LYS A 8 9.79 6.87 -5.25
C LYS A 8 9.52 7.80 -4.08
N LEU A 9 8.62 8.77 -4.25
CA LEU A 9 8.25 9.70 -3.19
C LEU A 9 7.52 8.98 -2.04
N ALA A 10 6.53 8.13 -2.36
CA ALA A 10 5.79 7.37 -1.36
C ALA A 10 6.71 6.40 -0.60
N ALA A 11 7.61 5.70 -1.32
CA ALA A 11 8.61 4.83 -0.73
C ALA A 11 9.57 5.58 0.21
N GLN A 12 10.10 6.73 -0.23
CA GLN A 12 10.99 7.52 0.61
C GLN A 12 10.30 8.04 1.87
N CYS A 13 9.05 8.48 1.76
CA CYS A 13 8.24 8.88 2.91
C CYS A 13 8.01 7.68 3.85
N ALA A 14 7.69 6.50 3.31
CA ALA A 14 7.53 5.29 4.11
C ALA A 14 8.79 4.95 4.90
N GLU A 15 9.96 4.98 4.26
CA GLU A 15 11.26 4.75 4.91
C GLU A 15 11.51 5.70 6.08
N TYR A 16 11.25 7.01 5.90
CA TYR A 16 11.45 7.99 6.98
C TYR A 16 10.52 7.72 8.17
N TYR A 17 9.26 7.36 7.93
CA TYR A 17 8.33 7.04 9.02
C TYR A 17 8.67 5.72 9.70
N GLN A 18 9.17 4.72 8.97
CA GLN A 18 9.65 3.46 9.55
C GLN A 18 10.89 3.68 10.42
N GLU A 19 11.84 4.51 9.97
CA GLU A 19 13.02 4.83 10.78
C GLU A 19 12.64 5.64 12.02
N ALA A 20 11.74 6.62 11.90
CA ALA A 20 11.19 7.33 13.05
C ALA A 20 10.51 6.37 14.04
N GLN A 21 9.71 5.42 13.56
CA GLN A 21 9.07 4.40 14.38
C GLN A 21 10.11 3.55 15.15
N LYS A 22 11.16 3.09 14.48
CA LYS A 22 12.25 2.33 15.11
C LYS A 22 12.93 3.12 16.21
N GLN A 23 13.21 4.41 15.98
CA GLN A 23 13.82 5.26 17.00
C GLN A 23 12.87 5.46 18.19
N MET A 24 11.57 5.68 17.95
CA MET A 24 10.56 5.83 19.02
C MET A 24 10.36 4.58 19.89
N GLN A 25 10.67 3.39 19.37
CA GLN A 25 10.57 2.12 20.09
C GLN A 25 11.84 1.76 20.88
N ARG A 26 12.92 2.56 20.79
CA ARG A 26 14.14 2.31 21.57
C ARG A 26 13.84 2.41 23.06
N ASP A 27 14.39 1.48 23.85
CA ASP A 27 14.15 1.44 25.30
C ASP A 27 14.52 2.74 26.01
N ALA A 28 15.55 3.46 25.53
CA ALA A 28 15.95 4.77 26.05
C ALA A 28 14.90 5.89 25.86
N LEU A 29 13.97 5.71 24.92
CA LEU A 29 12.90 6.66 24.59
C LEU A 29 11.51 6.11 24.95
N ARG A 30 11.45 4.91 25.55
CA ARG A 30 10.22 4.24 25.93
C ARG A 30 9.52 5.02 27.04
N GLY A 31 8.28 5.41 26.81
CA GLY A 31 7.50 6.24 27.74
C GLY A 31 7.73 7.75 27.63
N LEU A 32 8.61 8.20 26.71
CA LEU A 32 8.80 9.63 26.44
C LEU A 32 7.72 10.20 25.52
N PHE A 33 7.15 9.35 24.65
CA PHE A 33 6.12 9.72 23.68
C PHE A 33 4.74 9.26 24.13
N ASP A 34 3.76 10.14 23.98
CA ASP A 34 2.37 9.78 24.16
C ASP A 34 1.97 8.66 23.18
N LYS A 35 1.05 7.82 23.63
CA LYS A 35 0.53 6.69 22.83
C LYS A 35 -0.06 7.17 21.49
N GLU A 36 -0.68 8.36 21.47
CA GLU A 36 -1.22 8.97 20.27
C GLU A 36 -0.15 9.26 19.20
N TRP A 37 1.02 9.76 19.62
CA TRP A 37 2.14 10.03 18.72
C TRP A 37 2.70 8.72 18.15
N THR A 38 2.87 7.72 19.01
CA THR A 38 3.37 6.40 18.61
C THR A 38 2.42 5.72 17.61
N ASN A 39 1.12 5.82 17.86
CA ASN A 39 0.07 5.33 16.95
C ASN A 39 0.08 6.08 15.62
N THR A 40 0.18 7.42 15.66
CA THR A 40 0.19 8.25 14.45
C THR A 40 1.38 7.92 13.54
N VAL A 41 2.57 7.79 14.12
CA VAL A 41 3.79 7.44 13.36
C VAL A 41 3.69 6.03 12.80
N THR A 42 3.22 5.06 13.59
CA THR A 42 3.01 3.68 13.14
C THR A 42 2.00 3.59 12.00
N GLY A 43 0.84 4.24 12.15
CA GLY A 43 -0.20 4.25 11.13
C GLY A 43 0.25 4.94 9.84
N LYS A 44 0.99 6.05 9.94
CA LYS A 44 1.56 6.72 8.76
C LYS A 44 2.63 5.88 8.07
N ALA A 45 3.50 5.20 8.82
CA ALA A 45 4.49 4.29 8.25
C ALA A 45 3.83 3.18 7.42
N LEU A 46 2.79 2.55 7.97
CA LEU A 46 2.01 1.51 7.28
C LEU A 46 1.26 2.06 6.07
N GLY A 47 0.56 3.19 6.22
CA GLY A 47 -0.24 3.79 5.14
C GLY A 47 0.62 4.27 3.96
N LEU A 48 1.80 4.84 4.23
CA LEU A 48 2.74 5.25 3.18
C LEU A 48 3.38 4.03 2.50
N SER A 49 3.68 2.97 3.25
CA SER A 49 4.14 1.69 2.68
C SER A 49 3.07 1.10 1.76
N ALA A 50 1.80 1.15 2.16
CA ALA A 50 0.67 0.73 1.33
C ALA A 50 0.58 1.54 0.02
N LEU A 51 0.77 2.86 0.09
CA LEU A 51 0.77 3.73 -1.10
C LEU A 51 1.95 3.47 -2.02
N ALA A 52 3.14 3.16 -1.47
CA ALA A 52 4.29 2.76 -2.28
C ALA A 52 3.99 1.48 -3.08
N GLN A 53 3.41 0.46 -2.43
CA GLN A 53 2.99 -0.77 -3.11
C GLN A 53 1.91 -0.52 -4.16
N TYR A 54 0.93 0.34 -3.85
CA TYR A 54 -0.11 0.74 -4.81
C TYR A 54 0.47 1.37 -6.06
N HIS A 55 1.35 2.38 -5.91
CA HIS A 55 1.94 3.05 -7.06
C HIS A 55 2.84 2.10 -7.87
N GLN A 56 3.56 1.19 -7.21
CA GLN A 56 4.36 0.18 -7.90
C GLN A 56 3.45 -0.77 -8.69
N ALA A 57 2.32 -1.20 -8.11
CA ALA A 57 1.33 -2.00 -8.83
C ALA A 57 0.77 -1.29 -10.07
N MET A 58 0.59 0.04 -10.02
CA MET A 58 0.20 0.81 -11.21
C MET A 58 1.28 0.79 -12.31
N ALA A 59 2.56 0.84 -11.94
CA ALA A 59 3.65 0.69 -12.90
C ALA A 59 3.69 -0.74 -13.51
N ASN A 60 3.39 -1.77 -12.71
CA ASN A 60 3.22 -3.14 -13.21
C ASN A 60 2.02 -3.27 -14.15
N ALA A 61 0.93 -2.53 -13.89
CA ALA A 61 -0.23 -2.45 -14.78
C ALA A 61 0.15 -1.87 -16.14
N ASP A 62 0.92 -0.77 -16.16
CA ASP A 62 1.43 -0.15 -17.39
C ASP A 62 2.35 -1.11 -18.17
N ALA A 63 3.10 -1.96 -17.45
CA ALA A 63 3.93 -3.02 -18.02
C ALA A 63 3.15 -4.29 -18.42
N LYS A 64 1.82 -4.32 -18.19
CA LYS A 64 0.93 -5.48 -18.42
C LYS A 64 1.30 -6.74 -17.61
N ASP A 65 1.97 -6.56 -16.47
CA ASP A 65 2.29 -7.63 -15.53
C ASP A 65 1.21 -7.75 -14.45
N ILE A 66 0.13 -8.44 -14.81
CA ILE A 66 -1.09 -8.51 -14.00
C ILE A 66 -0.88 -9.34 -12.72
N GLY A 67 -0.01 -10.37 -12.77
CA GLY A 67 0.30 -11.21 -11.62
C GLY A 67 1.02 -10.43 -10.52
N GLU A 68 2.08 -9.72 -10.90
CA GLU A 68 2.83 -8.87 -9.97
C GLU A 68 1.99 -7.67 -9.50
N GLN A 69 1.18 -7.09 -10.38
CA GLN A 69 0.20 -6.05 -10.01
C GLN A 69 -0.75 -6.53 -8.91
N LEU A 70 -1.35 -7.71 -9.05
CA LEU A 70 -2.28 -8.26 -8.07
C LEU A 70 -1.61 -8.54 -6.73
N SER A 71 -0.41 -9.15 -6.75
CA SER A 71 0.37 -9.42 -5.56
C SER A 71 0.62 -8.14 -4.73
N ARG A 72 1.06 -7.08 -5.42
CA ARG A 72 1.32 -5.78 -4.79
C ARG A 72 0.06 -5.08 -4.30
N LEU A 73 -1.05 -5.18 -5.02
CA LEU A 73 -2.33 -4.61 -4.58
C LEU A 73 -2.85 -5.35 -3.34
N THR A 74 -2.68 -6.67 -3.25
CA THR A 74 -3.02 -7.44 -2.03
C THR A 74 -2.21 -6.98 -0.83
N GLU A 75 -0.89 -6.81 -0.98
CA GLU A 75 -0.03 -6.28 0.09
C GLU A 75 -0.44 -4.86 0.50
N SER A 76 -0.70 -4.00 -0.48
CA SER A 76 -1.17 -2.62 -0.28
C SER A 76 -2.47 -2.57 0.55
N GLN A 77 -3.45 -3.43 0.24
CA GLN A 77 -4.70 -3.53 1.01
C GLN A 77 -4.47 -3.95 2.46
N SER A 78 -3.61 -4.95 2.68
CA SER A 78 -3.29 -5.44 4.03
C SER A 78 -2.63 -4.35 4.87
N LEU A 79 -1.63 -3.66 4.32
CA LEU A 79 -0.95 -2.56 5.00
C LEU A 79 -1.89 -1.39 5.29
N MET A 80 -2.78 -1.06 4.35
CA MET A 80 -3.75 0.02 4.53
C MET A 80 -4.77 -0.29 5.63
N GLN A 81 -5.28 -1.52 5.69
CA GLN A 81 -6.17 -1.95 6.78
C GLN A 81 -5.48 -1.87 8.14
N GLN A 82 -4.22 -2.29 8.23
CA GLN A 82 -3.44 -2.17 9.46
C GLN A 82 -3.25 -0.70 9.84
N ALA A 83 -2.91 0.17 8.89
CA ALA A 83 -2.72 1.60 9.12
C ALA A 83 -3.97 2.26 9.74
N MET A 84 -5.16 1.89 9.26
CA MET A 84 -6.43 2.43 9.76
C MET A 84 -6.76 2.02 11.20
N ASN A 85 -6.16 0.95 11.73
CA ASN A 85 -6.33 0.58 13.15
C ASN A 85 -5.57 1.52 14.10
N TYR A 86 -4.59 2.26 13.60
CA TYR A 86 -3.76 3.17 14.39
C TYR A 86 -4.16 4.64 14.25
N LEU A 87 -4.91 4.98 13.19
CA LEU A 87 -5.26 6.35 12.84
C LEU A 87 -6.74 6.63 13.02
N PRO A 88 -7.14 7.91 13.22
CA PRO A 88 -8.54 8.28 13.21
C PRO A 88 -9.24 7.88 11.90
N HIS A 89 -10.51 7.48 12.01
CA HIS A 89 -11.38 7.21 10.86
C HIS A 89 -11.39 8.41 9.90
N GLY A 90 -11.42 8.17 8.58
CA GLY A 90 -11.37 9.22 7.57
C GLY A 90 -9.98 9.57 7.06
N THR A 91 -8.90 9.17 7.75
CA THR A 91 -7.53 9.56 7.37
C THR A 91 -7.08 8.96 6.04
N PHE A 92 -7.50 7.72 5.73
CA PHE A 92 -7.08 7.00 4.53
C PHE A 92 -8.24 6.43 3.69
N ASP A 93 -9.48 6.82 3.97
CA ASP A 93 -10.67 6.23 3.35
C ASP A 93 -10.67 6.40 1.82
N ALA A 94 -10.23 7.56 1.33
CA ALA A 94 -10.11 7.82 -0.11
C ALA A 94 -9.05 6.92 -0.76
N GLN A 95 -7.89 6.78 -0.12
CA GLN A 95 -6.78 5.94 -0.59
C GLN A 95 -7.17 4.46 -0.57
N GLN A 96 -7.84 4.01 0.48
CA GLN A 96 -8.37 2.66 0.58
C GLN A 96 -9.36 2.36 -0.55
N ALA A 97 -10.29 3.29 -0.84
CA ALA A 97 -11.24 3.14 -1.93
C ALA A 97 -10.56 3.03 -3.30
N ILE A 98 -9.50 3.82 -3.54
CA ILE A 98 -8.72 3.77 -4.78
C ILE A 98 -7.99 2.43 -4.92
N ILE A 99 -7.34 1.94 -3.85
CA ILE A 99 -6.64 0.64 -3.84
C ILE A 99 -7.65 -0.49 -4.10
N GLN A 100 -8.80 -0.47 -3.43
CA GLN A 100 -9.85 -1.49 -3.60
C GLN A 100 -10.39 -1.53 -5.03
N LYS A 101 -10.60 -0.35 -5.63
CA LYS A 101 -11.04 -0.23 -7.02
C LYS A 101 -10.00 -0.81 -7.98
N ALA A 102 -8.73 -0.44 -7.80
CA ALA A 102 -7.63 -0.94 -8.64
C ALA A 102 -7.49 -2.46 -8.55
N TYR A 103 -7.56 -3.03 -7.33
CA TYR A 103 -7.54 -4.48 -7.13
C TYR A 103 -8.70 -5.17 -7.85
N SER A 104 -9.92 -4.64 -7.71
CA SER A 104 -11.10 -5.22 -8.33
C SER A 104 -11.04 -5.21 -9.86
N THR A 105 -10.46 -4.15 -10.44
CA THR A 105 -10.22 -4.06 -11.88
C THR A 105 -9.17 -5.08 -12.32
N ALA A 106 -7.99 -5.10 -11.69
CA ALA A 106 -6.90 -6.02 -12.03
C ALA A 106 -7.33 -7.49 -11.91
N LYS A 107 -8.13 -7.82 -10.89
CA LYS A 107 -8.65 -9.17 -10.69
C LYS A 107 -9.59 -9.59 -11.82
N LYS A 108 -10.50 -8.71 -12.22
CA LYS A 108 -11.39 -8.96 -13.37
C LYS A 108 -10.58 -9.20 -14.65
N ASP A 109 -9.59 -8.35 -14.92
CA ASP A 109 -8.76 -8.48 -16.13
C ASP A 109 -8.00 -9.82 -16.15
N ASN A 110 -7.45 -10.25 -15.01
CA ASN A 110 -6.84 -11.57 -14.86
C ASN A 110 -7.84 -12.70 -15.11
N ASP A 111 -9.02 -12.62 -14.50
CA ASP A 111 -10.07 -13.63 -14.64
C ASP A 111 -10.56 -13.74 -16.10
N PHE A 112 -10.65 -12.61 -16.83
CA PHE A 112 -10.97 -12.64 -18.27
C PHE A 112 -9.88 -13.34 -19.09
N ILE A 113 -8.60 -13.07 -18.82
CA ILE A 113 -7.48 -13.68 -19.55
C ILE A 113 -7.42 -15.19 -19.30
N VAL A 114 -7.56 -15.63 -18.06
CA VAL A 114 -7.54 -17.06 -17.70
C VAL A 114 -8.70 -17.81 -18.38
N ASN A 115 -9.89 -17.22 -18.38
CA ASN A 115 -11.07 -17.84 -19.00
C ASN A 115 -10.97 -17.87 -20.54
N PHE A 116 -10.46 -16.82 -21.19
CA PHE A 116 -10.24 -16.82 -22.64
C PHE A 116 -9.11 -17.75 -23.07
N GLY A 117 -8.01 -17.82 -22.32
CA GLY A 117 -6.91 -18.76 -22.59
C GLY A 117 -7.36 -20.22 -22.54
N SER A 118 -8.37 -20.53 -21.72
CA SER A 118 -8.96 -21.87 -21.64
C SER A 118 -9.87 -22.22 -22.83
N ILE A 119 -10.39 -21.22 -23.55
CA ILE A 119 -11.30 -21.40 -24.68
C ILE A 119 -10.55 -21.64 -26.01
N PHE A 120 -9.31 -21.13 -26.14
CA PHE A 120 -8.51 -21.26 -27.37
C PHE A 120 -7.67 -22.55 -27.47
N PHE A 121 -7.75 -23.45 -26.47
CA PHE A 121 -7.04 -24.73 -26.46
C PHE A 121 -7.91 -25.94 -26.86
N PHE A 122 -9.06 -25.73 -27.50
CA PHE A 122 -9.88 -26.78 -28.12
C PHE A 122 -10.02 -26.59 -29.63
#